data_AF-A0A074LQA0-F1
#
_entry.id   AF-A0A074LQA0-F1
#
_cell.length_a   1.000
_cell.length_b   1.000
_cell.length_c   1.000
_cell.angle_alpha   90.00
_cell.angle_beta   90.00
_cell.angle_gamma   90.00
#
_symmetry.space_group_name_H-M   'P 1'
#
loop_
_entity.id
_entity.type
_entity.pdbx_description
1 polymer ?
#
loop_
_entity_poly.entity_id
_entity_poly.type
_entity_poly.pdbx_seq_one_letter_code
_entity_poly.pdbx_strand_id
1 'polypeptide(L)' 'MQWMSLFLQMLVPLWIAVYTFNFGRWMRKRDHRSGAWGAFLFAALALGISGWMLVRNST' A
#
# COMPACT_ATOMS: atom_id res chain seq x y z
N MET A 1 -24.85 -3.20 2.16
CA MET A 1 -23.91 -4.28 2.54
C MET A 1 -22.61 -4.27 1.71
N GLN A 2 -22.61 -3.92 0.42
CA GLN A 2 -21.39 -3.80 -0.43
C GLN A 2 -20.32 -2.81 0.10
N TRP A 3 -20.72 -1.68 0.67
CA TRP A 3 -19.77 -0.70 1.23
C TRP A 3 -18.92 -1.26 2.38
N MET A 4 -19.49 -2.16 3.20
CA MET A 4 -18.76 -2.77 4.31
C MET A 4 -17.76 -3.83 3.83
N SER A 5 -18.10 -4.60 2.79
CA SER A 5 -17.15 -5.53 2.16
C SER A 5 -16.00 -4.78 1.45
N LEU A 6 -16.28 -3.65 0.81
CA LEU A 6 -15.25 -2.80 0.20
C LEU A 6 -14.29 -2.23 1.26
N PHE A 7 -14.83 -1.78 2.39
CA PHE A 7 -14.02 -1.27 3.51
C PHE A 7 -13.10 -2.36 4.09
N LEU A 8 -13.63 -3.58 4.27
CA LEU A 8 -12.85 -4.75 4.71
C LEU A 8 -11.78 -5.17 3.69
N GLN A 9 -12.08 -5.07 2.40
CA GLN A 9 -11.13 -5.36 1.33
C GLN A 9 -10.01 -4.32 1.23
N MET A 10 -10.27 -3.04 1.55
CA MET A 10 -9.23 -2.00 1.60
C MET A 10 -8.34 -2.08 2.83
N LEU A 11 -8.82 -2.65 3.94
CA LEU A 11 -8.03 -2.77 5.16
C LEU A 11 -6.73 -3.55 4.94
N VAL A 12 -6.78 -4.65 4.17
CA VAL A 12 -5.60 -5.47 3.86
C VAL A 12 -4.50 -4.68 3.12
N PRO A 13 -4.75 -4.06 1.95
CA PRO A 13 -3.74 -3.27 1.25
C PRO A 13 -3.29 -2.03 2.04
N LEU A 14 -4.17 -1.41 2.85
CA LEU A 14 -3.76 -0.34 3.77
C LEU A 14 -2.74 -0.83 4.81
N TRP A 15 -3.00 -1.97 5.45
CA TRP A 15 -2.08 -2.56 6.42
C TRP A 15 -0.74 -2.93 5.79
N ILE A 16 -0.77 -3.53 4.60
CA ILE A 16 0.45 -3.86 3.83
C ILE A 16 1.22 -2.59 3.48
N ALA A 17 0.54 -1.52 3.07
CA ALA A 17 1.19 -0.25 2.74
C ALA A 17 1.84 0.39 3.96
N VAL A 18 1.17 0.40 5.11
CA VAL A 18 1.73 0.90 6.39
C VAL A 18 2.97 0.10 6.80
N TYR A 19 2.91 -1.23 6.71
CA TYR A 19 4.06 -2.09 6.99
C TYR A 19 5.22 -1.79 6.03
N THR A 20 4.95 -1.69 4.74
CA THR A 20 5.95 -1.42 3.70
C THR A 20 6.58 -0.02 3.86
N PHE A 21 5.80 0.98 4.27
CA PHE A 21 6.32 2.31 4.60
C PHE A 21 7.24 2.29 5.82
N ASN A 22 6.86 1.55 6.87
CA ASN A 22 7.70 1.38 8.05
C ASN A 22 9.00 0.63 7.72
N PHE A 23 8.92 -0.38 6.85
CA PHE A 23 10.07 -1.10 6.34
C PHE A 23 11.00 -0.20 5.52
N GLY A 24 10.47 0.61 4.60
CA GLY A 24 11.25 1.60 3.85
C GLY A 24 11.91 2.63 4.77
N ARG A 25 11.21 3.09 5.81
CA ARG A 25 11.77 3.99 6.83
C ARG A 25 12.90 3.33 7.62
N TRP A 26 12.76 2.05 7.96
CA TRP A 26 13.80 1.26 8.61
C TRP A 26 15.03 1.05 7.70
N MET A 27 14.82 0.76 6.41
CA MET A 27 15.91 0.64 5.42
C MET A 27 16.68 1.95 5.28
N ARG A 28 15.97 3.08 5.23
CA ARG A 28 16.60 4.41 5.16
C ARG A 28 17.47 4.70 6.37
N LYS A 29 17.10 4.23 7.56
CA LYS A 29 17.91 4.34 8.79
C LYS A 29 19.19 3.49 8.75
N ARG A 30 19.24 2.45 7.92
CA ARG A 30 20.41 1.56 7.74
C ARG A 30 21.25 1.94 6.51
N ASP A 31 21.07 3.15 5.99
CA ASP A 31 21.72 3.69 4.78
C ASP A 31 21.45 2.90 3.48
N HIS A 32 20.47 1.98 3.50
CA HIS A 32 19.96 1.30 2.31
C HIS A 32 18.95 2.19 1.57
N ARG A 33 19.41 3.33 1.05
CA ARG A 33 18.56 4.35 0.42
C ARG A 33 17.86 3.85 -0.84
N SER A 34 18.55 3.09 -1.70
CA SER A 34 17.96 2.49 -2.91
C SER A 34 16.84 1.51 -2.58
N GLY A 35 17.04 0.64 -1.58
CA GLY A 35 16.01 -0.28 -1.09
C GLY A 35 14.81 0.44 -0.47
N ALA A 36 15.05 1.53 0.27
CA ALA A 36 13.97 2.36 0.83
C ALA A 36 13.10 3.00 -0.26
N TRP A 37 13.71 3.55 -1.31
CA TRP A 37 12.99 4.09 -2.46
C TRP A 37 12.15 3.02 -3.17
N GLY A 38 12.71 1.82 -3.36
CA GLY A 38 11.97 0.68 -3.91
C GLY A 38 10.75 0.31 -3.06
N ALA A 39 10.90 0.26 -1.74
CA ALA A 39 9.81 -0.03 -0.82
C ALA A 39 8.70 1.03 -0.89
N PHE A 40 9.05 2.32 -0.94
CA PHE A 40 8.04 3.39 -1.07
C PHE A 40 7.32 3.34 -2.42
N LEU A 41 8.05 3.10 -3.51
CA LEU A 41 7.45 2.97 -4.84
C LEU A 41 6.49 1.77 -4.89
N PHE A 42 6.88 0.65 -4.30
CA PHE A 42 6.07 -0.55 -4.22
C PHE A 42 4.80 -0.34 -3.39
N ALA A 43 4.91 0.33 -2.23
CA ALA A 43 3.75 0.69 -1.42
C ALA A 43 2.77 1.60 -2.17
N ALA A 44 3.28 2.60 -2.90
CA ALA A 44 2.47 3.50 -3.70
C ALA A 44 1.74 2.77 -4.84
N LEU A 45 2.44 1.87 -5.56
CA LEU A 45 1.84 1.06 -6.62
C LEU A 45 0.76 0.11 -6.08
N ALA A 46 1.03 -0.56 -4.96
CA ALA A 46 0.07 -1.48 -4.34
C ALA A 46 -1.24 -0.75 -3.93
N LEU A 47 -1.12 0.44 -3.32
CA LEU A 47 -2.29 1.26 -3.00
C LEU A 47 -2.97 1.81 -4.25
N GLY A 48 -2.22 2.26 -5.25
CA GLY A 48 -2.76 2.78 -6.50
C GLY A 48 -3.58 1.73 -7.26
N ILE A 49 -3.05 0.51 -7.40
CA ILE A 49 -3.75 -0.61 -8.04
C ILE A 49 -4.99 -1.00 -7.22
N SER A 50 -4.87 -1.10 -5.90
CA SER A 50 -6.01 -1.45 -5.04
C SER A 50 -7.14 -0.41 -5.11
N GLY A 51 -6.78 0.88 -5.12
CA GLY A 51 -7.74 1.97 -5.28
C GLY A 51 -8.38 1.99 -6.67
N TRP A 52 -7.59 1.80 -7.73
CA TRP A 52 -8.11 1.73 -9.10
C TRP A 52 -9.06 0.55 -9.30
N MET A 53 -8.72 -0.62 -8.77
CA MET A 53 -9.57 -1.80 -8.81
C MET A 53 -10.91 -1.53 -8.11
N LEU A 54 -10.88 -0.80 -7.00
CA LEU A 54 -12.08 -0.46 -6.25
C LEU A 54 -12.98 0.51 -7.01
N VAL A 55 -12.42 1.56 -7.60
CA VAL A 55 -13.17 2.49 -8.46
C VAL A 55 -13.78 1.74 -9.64
N ARG A 56 -12.99 0.89 -10.33
CA ARG A 56 -13.46 0.09 -11.46
C ARG A 56 -14.60 -0.86 -11.08
N ASN A 57 -14.55 -1.48 -9.90
CA ASN A 57 -15.60 -2.40 -9.44
C ASN A 57 -16.85 -1.68 -8.91
N SER A 58 -16.77 -0.36 -8.75
CA SER A 58 -17.88 0.50 -8.30
C SER A 58 -18.62 1.20 -9.45
N THR A 59 -18.13 1.08 -10.69
CA THR A 59 -18.71 1.67 -11.92
C THR A 59 -19.42 0.60 -12.73
#